data_AF-A0A7Y5U8R6-F1
#
_entry.id   AF-A0A7Y5U8R6-F1
#
_cell.length_a   1.000
_cell.length_b   1.000
_cell.length_c   1.000
_cell.angle_alpha   90.00
_cell.angle_beta   90.00
_cell.angle_gamma   90.00
#
_symmetry.space_group_name_H-M   'P 1'
#
loop_
_entity.id
_entity.type
_entity.pdbx_description
1 polymer ?
#
loop_
_entity_poly.entity_id
_entity_poly.type
_entity_poly.pdbx_seq_one_letter_code
_entity_poly.pdbx_strand_id
1 'polypeptide(L)'
;MHTWAPMEISREAVELIIAWEIAGGDYSAARSVYDRRYTHPHWPGNAASGLTIGVGYDLRHQTEHYERDWKSRLSAIQKPKDAYDRLRGYLGKSGTNAAVEKTSDIAIPWADALAVYRIDVLPRFITSTENTFPGVEGMHPHVRGALTSLVYNCGPGTKGDDKILKKQAFDAIRVAVADKNVRGVADGILAMKLYHEPNTRVREGLYRRREAEAALALQGEVR
;
A
#
# COMPACT_ATOMS: atom_id res chain seq x y z
N MET A 1 -28.96 9.92 -1.75
CA MET A 1 -27.69 9.19 -1.84
C MET A 1 -26.69 9.88 -0.93
N HIS A 2 -26.43 9.33 0.25
CA HIS A 2 -25.37 9.88 1.11
C HIS A 2 -24.04 9.53 0.45
N THR A 3 -23.39 10.49 -0.18
CA THR A 3 -22.00 10.37 -0.58
C THR A 3 -21.17 10.32 0.70
N TRP A 4 -20.81 9.12 1.15
CA TRP A 4 -19.80 8.96 2.19
C TRP A 4 -18.49 9.48 1.63
N ALA A 5 -18.00 10.58 2.20
CA ALA A 5 -16.60 10.96 2.04
C ALA A 5 -15.77 9.86 2.73
N PRO A 6 -14.75 9.31 2.06
CA PRO A 6 -13.89 8.29 2.68
C PRO A 6 -13.24 8.84 3.95
N MET A 7 -13.09 7.98 4.96
CA MET A 7 -12.46 8.30 6.24
C MET A 7 -11.10 8.98 6.06
N GLU A 8 -10.92 10.13 6.70
CA GLU A 8 -9.65 10.84 6.65
C GLU A 8 -8.58 10.13 7.49
N ILE A 9 -7.36 10.04 6.97
CA ILE A 9 -6.19 9.59 7.73
C ILE A 9 -5.23 10.75 7.94
N SER A 10 -4.42 10.69 9.00
CA SER A 10 -3.45 11.75 9.30
C SER A 10 -2.41 11.90 8.20
N ARG A 11 -1.83 13.11 8.04
CA ARG A 11 -0.72 13.37 7.12
C ARG A 11 0.45 12.40 7.35
N GLU A 12 0.79 12.15 8.61
CA GLU A 12 1.85 11.24 9.06
C GLU A 12 1.61 9.81 8.56
N ALA A 13 0.35 9.41 8.39
CA ALA A 13 0.01 8.09 7.84
C ALA A 13 0.27 8.02 6.33
N VAL A 14 -0.08 9.08 5.60
CA VAL A 14 0.22 9.19 4.17
C VAL A 14 1.73 9.14 3.95
N GLU A 15 2.49 9.89 4.75
CA GLU A 15 3.95 9.91 4.70
C GLU A 15 4.56 8.56 5.09
N LEU A 16 4.04 7.89 6.13
CA LEU A 16 4.46 6.56 6.55
C LEU A 16 4.28 5.52 5.44
N ILE A 17 3.12 5.50 4.77
CA ILE A 17 2.86 4.55 3.68
C ILE A 17 3.84 4.81 2.53
N ILE A 18 3.99 6.06 2.09
CA ILE A 18 4.96 6.42 1.03
C ILE A 18 6.38 5.99 1.42
N ALA A 19 6.79 6.24 2.66
CA ALA A 19 8.11 5.89 3.16
C ALA A 19 8.38 4.38 3.08
N TRP A 20 7.39 3.54 3.43
CA TRP A 20 7.53 2.09 3.37
C TRP A 20 7.44 1.51 1.96
N GLU A 21 6.65 2.11 1.08
CA GLU A 21 6.53 1.66 -0.31
C GLU A 21 7.77 2.01 -1.15
N ILE A 22 8.54 3.03 -0.76
CA ILE A 22 9.61 3.58 -1.59
C ILE A 22 10.98 3.52 -0.91
N ALA A 23 11.09 3.91 0.35
CA ALA A 23 12.36 4.22 1.00
C ALA A 23 12.60 3.44 2.30
N GLY A 24 11.96 2.28 2.48
CA GLY A 24 12.21 1.39 3.62
C GLY A 24 11.96 2.06 4.98
N GLY A 25 10.99 2.98 5.04
CA GLY A 25 10.57 3.68 6.25
C GLY A 25 11.12 5.10 6.40
N ASP A 26 11.96 5.59 5.50
CA ASP A 26 12.46 6.98 5.53
C ASP A 26 11.72 7.87 4.52
N TYR A 27 10.75 8.65 4.99
CA TYR A 27 10.00 9.56 4.12
C TYR A 27 10.88 10.65 3.48
N SER A 28 11.91 11.13 4.19
CA SER A 28 12.80 12.19 3.68
C SER A 28 13.60 11.74 2.45
N ALA A 29 13.90 10.45 2.38
CA ALA A 29 14.58 9.84 1.24
C ALA A 29 13.63 9.46 0.08
N ALA A 30 12.31 9.45 0.29
CA ALA A 30 11.33 8.88 -0.65
C ALA A 30 11.49 9.40 -2.08
N ARG A 31 11.60 10.72 -2.25
CA ARG A 31 11.78 11.32 -3.58
C ARG A 31 13.05 10.82 -4.27
N SER A 32 14.19 10.90 -3.57
CA SER A 32 15.49 10.50 -4.12
C SER A 32 15.57 9.01 -4.46
N VAL A 33 14.91 8.15 -3.66
CA VAL A 33 14.87 6.71 -3.90
C VAL A 33 13.96 6.40 -5.07
N TYR A 34 12.82 7.09 -5.19
CA TYR A 34 11.95 6.96 -6.35
C TYR A 34 12.67 7.29 -7.65
N ASP A 35 13.32 8.46 -7.72
CA ASP A 35 14.04 8.90 -8.91
C ASP A 35 15.13 7.91 -9.34
N ARG A 36 15.72 7.19 -8.37
CA ARG A 36 16.79 6.21 -8.64
C ARG A 36 16.27 4.81 -8.98
N ARG A 37 15.14 4.38 -8.42
CA ARG A 37 14.71 2.96 -8.44
C ARG A 37 13.34 2.70 -9.05
N TYR A 38 12.44 3.68 -9.02
CA TYR A 38 11.01 3.47 -9.29
C TYR A 38 10.42 4.42 -10.34
N THR A 39 11.25 5.29 -10.92
CA THR A 39 10.90 6.05 -12.13
C THR A 39 10.49 5.15 -13.28
N HIS A 40 11.11 3.97 -13.37
CA HIS A 40 10.84 2.99 -14.41
C HIS A 40 10.01 1.82 -13.86
N PRO A 41 9.18 1.17 -14.69
CA PRO A 41 8.53 -0.07 -14.33
C PRO A 41 9.54 -1.11 -13.83
N HIS A 42 9.20 -1.81 -12.75
CA HIS A 42 10.08 -2.79 -12.12
C HIS A 42 9.30 -4.03 -11.71
N TRP A 43 10.00 -5.10 -11.35
CA TRP A 43 9.39 -6.32 -10.83
C TRP A 43 10.08 -6.75 -9.53
N PRO A 44 9.34 -7.00 -8.43
CA PRO A 44 9.92 -7.43 -7.15
C PRO A 44 10.56 -8.82 -7.16
N GLY A 45 10.51 -9.56 -8.27
CA GLY A 45 11.20 -10.84 -8.43
C GLY A 45 10.47 -12.05 -7.83
N ASN A 46 9.17 -11.94 -7.56
CA ASN A 46 8.36 -13.04 -7.05
C ASN A 46 7.15 -13.33 -7.94
N ALA A 47 6.69 -14.58 -7.93
CA ALA A 47 5.61 -15.06 -8.78
C ALA A 47 4.21 -14.57 -8.37
N ALA A 48 4.05 -13.93 -7.21
CA ALA A 48 2.80 -13.33 -6.75
C ALA A 48 2.63 -11.88 -7.26
N SER A 49 3.73 -11.21 -7.62
CA SER A 49 3.75 -9.84 -8.11
C SER A 49 3.76 -9.72 -9.64
N GLY A 50 3.13 -8.66 -10.15
CA GLY A 50 3.20 -8.19 -11.53
C GLY A 50 4.33 -7.19 -11.77
N LEU A 51 4.36 -6.66 -13.00
CA LEU A 51 5.12 -5.45 -13.29
C LEU A 51 4.51 -4.29 -12.47
N THR A 52 5.34 -3.56 -11.74
CA THR A 52 4.95 -2.52 -10.79
C THR A 52 5.41 -1.16 -11.28
N ILE A 53 4.51 -0.16 -11.20
CA ILE A 53 4.76 1.23 -11.60
C ILE A 53 4.43 2.20 -10.47
N GLY A 54 4.93 3.43 -10.55
CA GLY A 54 4.62 4.48 -9.57
C GLY A 54 4.90 4.04 -8.13
N VAL A 55 3.99 4.37 -7.20
CA VAL A 55 4.10 3.99 -5.79
C VAL A 55 3.34 2.68 -5.56
N GLY A 56 4.04 1.54 -5.65
CA GLY A 56 3.48 0.22 -5.33
C GLY A 56 2.30 -0.23 -6.21
N TYR A 57 2.13 0.33 -7.41
CA TYR A 57 1.01 0.00 -8.31
C TYR A 57 1.32 -1.28 -9.10
N ASP A 58 0.93 -2.43 -8.56
CA ASP A 58 1.12 -3.74 -9.21
C ASP A 58 0.07 -3.97 -10.31
N LEU A 59 0.50 -3.97 -11.58
CA LEU A 59 -0.36 -4.14 -12.75
C LEU A 59 -1.10 -5.49 -12.77
N ARG A 60 -0.61 -6.51 -12.06
CA ARG A 60 -1.33 -7.78 -11.96
C ARG A 60 -2.68 -7.63 -11.26
N HIS A 61 -2.75 -6.76 -10.25
CA HIS A 61 -3.89 -6.66 -9.35
C HIS A 61 -4.79 -5.45 -9.65
N GLN A 62 -4.47 -4.67 -10.69
CA GLN A 62 -5.12 -3.38 -10.98
C GLN A 62 -5.83 -3.32 -12.34
N THR A 63 -6.21 -4.47 -12.89
CA THR A 63 -6.85 -4.59 -14.22
C THR A 63 -8.07 -3.69 -14.39
N GLU A 64 -8.91 -3.59 -13.36
CA GLU A 64 -10.18 -2.85 -13.41
C GLU A 64 -10.01 -1.32 -13.34
N HIS A 65 -8.87 -0.84 -12.85
CA HIS A 65 -8.68 0.56 -12.52
C HIS A 65 -7.61 1.27 -13.34
N TYR A 66 -6.73 0.50 -13.99
CA TYR A 66 -5.60 1.03 -14.74
C TYR A 66 -5.96 2.15 -15.72
N GLU A 67 -7.05 2.00 -16.47
CA GLU A 67 -7.50 3.02 -17.41
C GLU A 67 -7.83 4.33 -16.70
N ARG A 68 -8.64 4.29 -15.64
CA ARG A 68 -9.03 5.48 -14.87
C ARG A 68 -7.82 6.15 -14.24
N ASP A 69 -6.93 5.36 -13.64
CA ASP A 69 -5.83 5.86 -12.83
C ASP A 69 -4.72 6.47 -13.69
N TRP A 70 -4.39 5.83 -14.83
CA TRP A 70 -3.15 6.09 -15.55
C TRP A 70 -3.31 6.66 -16.95
N LYS A 71 -4.47 6.54 -17.62
CA LYS A 71 -4.60 6.89 -19.05
C LYS A 71 -4.18 8.32 -19.34
N SER A 72 -4.74 9.31 -18.62
CA SER A 72 -4.42 10.72 -18.84
C SER A 72 -2.93 11.02 -18.64
N ARG A 73 -2.31 10.44 -17.62
CA ARG A 73 -0.91 10.68 -17.23
C ARG A 73 0.07 10.00 -18.17
N LEU A 74 -0.15 8.73 -18.49
CA LEU A 74 0.73 7.98 -19.39
C LEU A 74 0.60 8.46 -20.84
N SER A 75 -0.58 8.89 -21.28
CA SER A 75 -0.75 9.50 -22.60
C SER A 75 -0.12 10.89 -22.73
N ALA A 76 0.15 11.58 -21.61
CA ALA A 76 0.86 12.86 -21.61
C ALA A 76 2.39 12.71 -21.74
N ILE A 77 2.93 11.50 -21.53
CA ILE A 77 4.35 11.21 -21.70
C ILE A 77 4.72 11.38 -23.18
N GLN A 78 5.68 12.27 -23.44
CA GLN A 78 6.11 12.58 -24.82
C GLN A 78 6.89 11.43 -25.47
N LYS A 79 7.68 10.71 -24.68
CA LYS A 79 8.49 9.58 -25.11
C LYS A 79 8.58 8.51 -23.99
N PRO A 80 8.21 7.25 -24.26
CA PRO A 80 7.56 6.78 -25.49
C PRO A 80 6.05 7.13 -25.49
N LYS A 81 5.47 7.37 -26.67
CA LYS A 81 4.04 7.76 -26.80
C LYS A 81 3.06 6.62 -26.54
N ASP A 82 3.52 5.38 -26.65
CA ASP A 82 2.74 4.15 -26.46
C ASP A 82 2.80 3.64 -25.01
N ALA A 83 3.31 4.44 -24.06
CA ALA A 83 3.50 4.03 -22.67
C ALA A 83 2.25 3.39 -22.05
N TYR A 84 1.08 4.02 -22.25
CA TYR A 84 -0.20 3.52 -21.76
C TYR A 84 -0.54 2.13 -22.31
N ASP A 85 -0.51 1.96 -23.63
CA ASP A 85 -0.90 0.70 -24.29
C ASP A 85 0.11 -0.42 -24.01
N ARG A 86 1.40 -0.08 -23.95
CA ARG A 86 2.46 -1.04 -23.66
C ARG A 86 2.35 -1.58 -22.23
N LEU A 87 2.09 -0.72 -21.25
CA LEU A 87 1.86 -1.14 -19.87
C LEU A 87 0.52 -1.88 -19.68
N ARG A 88 -0.53 -1.50 -20.43
CA ARG A 88 -1.81 -2.22 -20.45
C ARG A 88 -1.63 -3.69 -20.82
N GLY A 89 -0.66 -4.01 -21.67
CA GLY A 89 -0.30 -5.38 -22.04
C GLY A 89 0.14 -6.28 -20.89
N TYR A 90 0.44 -5.73 -19.71
CA TYR A 90 0.87 -6.48 -18.52
C TYR A 90 -0.19 -6.60 -17.42
N LEU A 91 -1.40 -6.08 -17.64
CA LEU A 91 -2.49 -6.21 -16.67
C LEU A 91 -2.85 -7.69 -16.44
N GLY A 92 -3.05 -8.06 -15.17
CA GLY A 92 -3.40 -9.44 -14.79
C GLY A 92 -2.26 -10.46 -14.93
N LYS A 93 -1.05 -10.06 -15.34
CA LYS A 93 0.08 -10.96 -15.60
C LYS A 93 1.12 -10.91 -14.48
N SER A 94 1.75 -12.04 -14.20
CA SER A 94 2.96 -12.07 -13.38
C SER A 94 4.08 -11.26 -14.04
N GLY A 95 4.89 -10.59 -13.23
CA GLY A 95 6.03 -9.83 -13.70
C GLY A 95 7.15 -10.74 -14.20
N THR A 96 7.98 -10.22 -15.10
CA THR A 96 9.15 -10.92 -15.64
C THR A 96 10.27 -9.92 -15.92
N ASN A 97 11.52 -10.37 -15.94
CA ASN A 97 12.64 -9.52 -16.36
C ASN A 97 12.47 -9.02 -17.81
N ALA A 98 11.90 -9.83 -18.70
CA ALA A 98 11.59 -9.41 -20.06
C ALA A 98 10.55 -8.27 -20.12
N ALA A 99 9.56 -8.27 -19.21
CA ALA A 99 8.61 -7.17 -19.09
C ALA A 99 9.30 -5.87 -18.65
N VAL A 100 10.19 -5.96 -17.66
CA VAL A 100 11.01 -4.84 -17.18
C VAL A 100 11.87 -4.27 -18.31
N GLU A 101 12.59 -5.13 -19.03
CA GLU A 101 13.44 -4.72 -20.16
C GLU A 101 12.64 -3.99 -21.24
N LYS A 102 11.50 -4.57 -21.67
CA LYS A 102 10.61 -3.99 -22.68
C LYS A 102 9.91 -2.69 -22.26
N THR A 103 9.97 -2.33 -20.99
CA THR A 103 9.30 -1.15 -20.46
C THR A 103 10.26 -0.16 -19.80
N SER A 104 11.57 -0.43 -19.85
CA SER A 104 12.62 0.33 -19.18
C SER A 104 12.77 1.78 -19.66
N ASP A 105 12.34 2.09 -20.89
CA ASP A 105 12.32 3.45 -21.46
C ASP A 105 11.09 4.28 -21.02
N ILE A 106 10.09 3.69 -20.35
CA ILE A 106 8.99 4.47 -19.75
C ILE A 106 9.50 5.09 -18.46
N ALA A 107 9.61 6.42 -18.45
CA ALA A 107 9.87 7.18 -17.25
C ALA A 107 8.57 7.79 -16.74
N ILE A 108 8.15 7.42 -15.53
CA ILE A 108 6.98 7.96 -14.86
C ILE A 108 7.44 9.09 -13.93
N PRO A 109 6.97 10.33 -14.14
CA PRO A 109 7.31 11.43 -13.25
C PRO A 109 6.80 11.17 -11.82
N TRP A 110 7.61 11.50 -10.82
CA TRP A 110 7.22 11.43 -9.41
C TRP A 110 5.87 12.13 -9.12
N ALA A 111 5.63 13.29 -9.74
CA ALA A 111 4.40 14.04 -9.54
C ALA A 111 3.17 13.22 -9.99
N ASP A 112 3.28 12.51 -11.12
CA ASP A 112 2.22 11.63 -11.62
C ASP A 112 2.05 10.40 -10.74
N ALA A 113 3.15 9.78 -10.31
CA ALA A 113 3.12 8.64 -9.40
C ALA A 113 2.48 8.99 -8.05
N LEU A 114 2.82 10.14 -7.47
CA LEU A 114 2.18 10.64 -6.25
C LEU A 114 0.72 11.00 -6.47
N ALA A 115 0.37 11.61 -7.61
CA ALA A 115 -1.00 11.96 -7.91
C ALA A 115 -1.89 10.72 -7.98
N VAL A 116 -1.48 9.69 -8.72
CA VAL A 116 -2.19 8.40 -8.78
C VAL A 116 -2.28 7.77 -7.39
N TYR A 117 -1.18 7.76 -6.65
CA TYR A 117 -1.17 7.21 -5.30
C TYR A 117 -2.19 7.90 -4.38
N ARG A 118 -2.20 9.25 -4.33
CA ARG A 118 -3.04 10.02 -3.41
C ARG A 118 -4.50 10.08 -3.82
N ILE A 119 -4.77 10.24 -5.11
CA ILE A 119 -6.11 10.53 -5.62
C ILE A 119 -6.86 9.23 -5.93
N ASP A 120 -6.15 8.20 -6.40
CA ASP A 120 -6.78 7.00 -6.90
C ASP A 120 -6.54 5.80 -5.96
N VAL A 121 -5.28 5.52 -5.59
CA VAL A 121 -4.91 4.28 -4.88
C VAL A 121 -5.27 4.33 -3.40
N LEU A 122 -4.77 5.33 -2.68
CA LEU A 122 -4.92 5.44 -1.23
C LEU A 122 -6.40 5.46 -0.80
N PRO A 123 -7.34 6.17 -1.46
CA PRO A 123 -8.75 6.13 -1.09
C PRO A 123 -9.37 4.73 -1.16
N ARG A 124 -8.97 3.88 -2.12
CA ARG A 124 -9.43 2.48 -2.18
C ARG A 124 -8.97 1.68 -0.96
N PHE A 125 -7.74 1.90 -0.49
CA PHE A 125 -7.23 1.22 0.70
C PHE A 125 -7.84 1.76 1.99
N ILE A 126 -8.18 3.05 2.05
CA ILE A 126 -8.96 3.63 3.15
C ILE A 126 -10.33 2.93 3.23
N THR A 127 -11.08 2.87 2.12
CA THR A 127 -12.37 2.15 2.08
C THR A 127 -12.21 0.66 2.38
N SER A 128 -11.16 0.01 1.87
CA SER A 128 -10.87 -1.38 2.22
C SER A 128 -10.61 -1.56 3.72
N THR A 129 -10.03 -0.56 4.38
CA THR A 129 -9.73 -0.59 5.82
C THR A 129 -11.00 -0.43 6.64
N GLU A 130 -11.88 0.51 6.27
CA GLU A 130 -13.22 0.66 6.88
C GLU A 130 -14.00 -0.67 6.83
N ASN A 131 -14.01 -1.32 5.68
CA ASN A 131 -14.67 -2.62 5.51
C ASN A 131 -13.99 -3.75 6.29
N THR A 132 -12.68 -3.67 6.49
CA THR A 132 -11.91 -4.73 7.20
C THR A 132 -12.09 -4.63 8.72
N PHE A 133 -12.22 -3.41 9.23
CA PHE A 133 -12.30 -3.09 10.66
C PHE A 133 -13.50 -2.15 10.92
N PRO A 134 -14.74 -2.66 10.94
CA PRO A 134 -15.93 -1.83 11.17
C PRO A 134 -15.83 -1.01 12.47
N GLY A 135 -16.15 0.28 12.42
CA GLY A 135 -16.06 1.21 13.54
C GLY A 135 -14.74 2.01 13.60
N VAL A 136 -13.77 1.68 12.73
CA VAL A 136 -12.46 2.37 12.67
C VAL A 136 -12.61 3.85 12.32
N GLU A 137 -13.65 4.24 11.58
CA GLU A 137 -13.95 5.63 11.22
C GLU A 137 -14.12 6.54 12.45
N GLY A 138 -14.55 5.98 13.58
CA GLY A 138 -14.69 6.67 14.86
C GLY A 138 -13.41 6.76 15.71
N MET A 139 -12.27 6.23 15.23
CA MET A 139 -10.99 6.30 15.92
C MET A 139 -10.16 7.54 15.50
N HIS A 140 -9.04 7.78 16.18
CA HIS A 140 -8.13 8.88 15.83
C HIS A 140 -7.54 8.70 14.40
N PRO A 141 -7.35 9.77 13.61
CA PRO A 141 -6.74 9.72 12.28
C PRO A 141 -5.42 8.92 12.17
N HIS A 142 -4.61 8.90 13.22
CA HIS A 142 -3.39 8.09 13.28
C HIS A 142 -3.67 6.58 13.32
N VAL A 143 -4.68 6.15 14.08
CA VAL A 143 -5.09 4.74 14.15
C VAL A 143 -5.66 4.29 12.82
N ARG A 144 -6.55 5.11 12.24
CA ARG A 144 -7.14 4.93 10.90
C ARG A 144 -6.05 4.78 9.84
N GLY A 145 -5.04 5.64 9.90
CA GLY A 145 -3.88 5.61 9.04
C GLY A 145 -2.96 4.40 9.21
N ALA A 146 -2.67 4.00 10.46
CA ALA A 146 -1.86 2.82 10.75
C ALA A 146 -2.50 1.53 10.21
N LEU A 147 -3.81 1.37 10.42
CA LEU A 147 -4.57 0.24 9.88
C LEU A 147 -4.66 0.32 8.35
N THR A 148 -4.76 1.52 7.77
CA THR A 148 -4.69 1.70 6.31
C THR A 148 -3.35 1.22 5.76
N SER A 149 -2.22 1.53 6.41
CA SER A 149 -0.90 1.02 6.01
C SER A 149 -0.79 -0.50 6.13
N LEU A 150 -1.36 -1.08 7.20
CA LEU A 150 -1.38 -2.53 7.39
C LEU A 150 -2.13 -3.23 6.24
N VAL A 151 -3.32 -2.74 5.91
CA VAL A 151 -4.16 -3.27 4.81
C VAL A 151 -3.49 -3.02 3.46
N TYR A 152 -2.83 -1.88 3.26
CA TYR A 152 -2.03 -1.60 2.06
C TYR A 152 -0.94 -2.65 1.86
N ASN A 153 -0.21 -3.00 2.92
CA ASN A 153 0.91 -3.93 2.84
C ASN A 153 0.53 -5.38 2.57
N CYS A 154 -0.51 -5.88 3.24
CA CYS A 154 -0.81 -7.31 3.26
C CYS A 154 -2.22 -7.66 2.77
N GLY A 155 -2.99 -6.66 2.32
CA GLY A 155 -4.36 -6.79 1.87
C GLY A 155 -5.37 -7.03 3.01
N PRO A 156 -6.68 -6.94 2.73
CA PRO A 156 -7.73 -7.17 3.72
C PRO A 156 -8.01 -8.66 3.98
N GLY A 157 -7.66 -9.54 3.03
CA GLY A 157 -8.07 -10.94 3.05
C GLY A 157 -7.36 -11.78 4.13
N THR A 158 -8.15 -12.55 4.89
CA THR A 158 -7.69 -13.44 5.97
C THR A 158 -8.02 -14.92 5.72
N LYS A 159 -8.55 -15.26 4.53
CA LYS A 159 -8.90 -16.63 4.15
C LYS A 159 -7.67 -17.42 3.66
N GLY A 160 -7.59 -18.69 4.07
CA GLY A 160 -6.51 -19.63 3.75
C GLY A 160 -5.78 -20.09 5.00
N ASP A 161 -5.34 -21.35 5.01
CA ASP A 161 -4.64 -21.96 6.15
C ASP A 161 -3.30 -21.26 6.44
N ASP A 162 -2.66 -20.75 5.39
CA ASP A 162 -1.43 -19.95 5.45
C ASP A 162 -1.62 -18.57 6.13
N LYS A 163 -2.86 -18.16 6.40
CA LYS A 163 -3.20 -16.85 6.97
C LYS A 163 -3.77 -16.92 8.37
N ILE A 164 -3.64 -18.06 9.07
CA ILE A 164 -4.21 -18.22 10.41
C ILE A 164 -3.73 -17.15 11.41
N LEU A 165 -2.43 -16.84 11.41
CA LEU A 165 -1.83 -15.81 12.27
C LEU A 165 -2.34 -14.40 11.90
N LYS A 166 -2.48 -14.13 10.60
CA LYS A 166 -3.07 -12.88 10.11
C LYS A 166 -4.53 -12.75 10.53
N LYS A 167 -5.30 -13.83 10.42
CA LYS A 167 -6.71 -13.87 10.84
C LYS A 167 -6.83 -13.57 12.33
N GLN A 168 -6.03 -14.22 13.17
CA GLN A 168 -6.01 -13.99 14.62
C GLN A 168 -5.67 -12.53 14.96
N ALA A 169 -4.64 -11.95 14.35
CA ALA A 169 -4.28 -10.56 14.55
C ALA A 169 -5.40 -9.60 14.10
N PHE A 170 -6.01 -9.84 12.93
CA PHE A 170 -7.09 -9.01 12.43
C PHE A 170 -8.36 -9.12 13.27
N ASP A 171 -8.67 -10.30 13.81
CA ASP A 171 -9.79 -10.50 14.73
C ASP A 171 -9.56 -9.74 16.05
N ALA A 172 -8.34 -9.79 16.60
CA ALA A 172 -7.98 -9.01 17.78
C ALA A 172 -8.09 -7.49 17.52
N ILE A 173 -7.63 -7.01 16.35
CA ILE A 173 -7.79 -5.61 15.95
C ILE A 173 -9.28 -5.24 15.87
N ARG A 174 -10.15 -6.09 15.32
CA ARG A 174 -11.60 -5.80 15.27
C ARG A 174 -12.21 -5.61 16.64
N VAL A 175 -11.87 -6.47 17.60
CA VAL A 175 -12.31 -6.33 18.99
C VAL A 175 -11.79 -5.00 19.57
N ALA A 176 -10.51 -4.71 19.39
CA ALA A 176 -9.92 -3.46 19.88
C ALA A 176 -10.54 -2.20 19.24
N VAL A 177 -10.89 -2.23 17.96
CA VAL A 177 -11.59 -1.16 17.26
C VAL A 177 -13.00 -0.96 17.84
N ALA A 178 -13.75 -2.05 18.04
CA ALA A 178 -15.09 -1.99 18.64
C ALA A 178 -15.06 -1.39 20.06
N ASP A 179 -14.03 -1.71 20.83
CA ASP A 179 -13.83 -1.20 22.19
C ASP A 179 -13.14 0.19 22.24
N LYS A 180 -12.82 0.78 21.08
CA LYS A 180 -12.00 2.00 20.94
C LYS A 180 -10.66 1.93 21.68
N ASN A 181 -10.11 0.73 21.83
CA ASN A 181 -8.86 0.43 22.51
C ASN A 181 -7.66 0.63 21.56
N VAL A 182 -7.06 1.82 21.59
CA VAL A 182 -5.90 2.17 20.76
C VAL A 182 -4.71 1.24 21.02
N ARG A 183 -4.45 0.89 22.28
CA ARG A 183 -3.36 -0.03 22.66
C ARG A 183 -3.56 -1.41 22.04
N GLY A 184 -4.78 -1.94 22.15
CA GLY A 184 -5.14 -3.24 21.56
C GLY A 184 -5.00 -3.27 20.04
N VAL A 185 -5.27 -2.14 19.35
CA VAL A 185 -5.00 -2.02 17.92
C VAL A 185 -3.49 -2.10 17.64
N ALA A 186 -2.67 -1.37 18.39
CA ALA A 186 -1.22 -1.39 18.23
C ALA A 186 -0.64 -2.80 18.49
N ASP A 187 -1.11 -3.49 19.53
CA ASP A 187 -0.68 -4.86 19.85
C ASP A 187 -1.06 -5.85 18.74
N GLY A 188 -2.26 -5.72 18.16
CA GLY A 188 -2.69 -6.49 17.01
C GLY A 188 -1.84 -6.23 15.76
N ILE A 189 -1.43 -4.98 15.52
CA ILE A 189 -0.47 -4.64 14.44
C ILE A 189 0.88 -5.31 14.70
N LEU A 190 1.38 -5.32 15.93
CA LEU A 190 2.64 -5.97 16.27
C LEU A 190 2.58 -7.50 16.12
N ALA A 191 1.43 -8.11 16.43
CA ALA A 191 1.21 -9.55 16.27
C ALA A 191 1.37 -10.01 14.80
N MET A 192 1.15 -9.11 13.83
CA MET A 192 1.38 -9.38 12.40
C MET A 192 2.85 -9.65 12.04
N LYS A 193 3.81 -9.43 12.95
CA LYS A 193 5.19 -9.90 12.76
C LYS A 193 5.25 -11.42 12.60
N LEU A 194 4.48 -12.18 13.39
CA LEU A 194 4.46 -13.65 13.30
C LEU A 194 3.96 -14.14 11.94
N TYR A 195 2.97 -13.46 11.36
CA TYR A 195 2.51 -13.76 10.00
C TYR A 195 3.63 -13.60 8.95
N HIS A 196 4.56 -12.67 9.19
CA HIS A 196 5.68 -12.39 8.29
C HIS A 196 6.93 -13.22 8.58
N GLU A 197 6.93 -14.04 9.64
CA GLU A 197 8.09 -14.83 10.06
C GLU A 197 8.65 -15.75 8.96
N PRO A 198 7.81 -16.41 8.12
CA PRO A 198 8.31 -17.21 7.00
C PRO A 198 9.04 -16.40 5.91
N ASN A 199 8.85 -15.07 5.84
CA ASN A 199 9.38 -14.21 4.77
C ASN A 199 10.84 -13.79 5.02
N THR A 200 11.75 -14.74 5.19
CA THR A 200 13.12 -14.52 5.69
C THR A 200 13.91 -13.40 5.00
N ARG A 201 13.73 -13.17 3.70
CA ARG A 201 14.43 -12.13 2.92
C ARG A 201 14.00 -10.70 3.27
N VAL A 202 12.73 -10.49 3.61
CA VAL A 202 12.14 -9.15 3.82
C VAL A 202 11.60 -8.95 5.24
N ARG A 203 11.66 -9.99 6.07
CA ARG A 203 11.13 -10.05 7.43
C ARG A 203 11.52 -8.84 8.27
N GLU A 204 12.79 -8.47 8.27
CA GLU A 204 13.29 -7.35 9.07
C GLU A 204 12.62 -6.02 8.69
N GLY A 205 12.48 -5.76 7.38
CA GLY A 205 11.76 -4.57 6.90
C GLY A 205 10.28 -4.61 7.28
N LEU A 206 9.64 -5.78 7.20
CA LEU A 206 8.24 -5.94 7.61
C LEU A 206 8.06 -5.75 9.11
N TYR A 207 9.00 -6.20 9.94
CA TYR A 207 8.94 -6.04 11.40
C TYR A 207 9.03 -4.57 11.78
N ARG A 208 10.02 -3.86 11.23
CA ARG A 208 10.17 -2.41 11.41
C ARG A 208 8.94 -1.65 10.91
N ARG A 209 8.29 -2.11 9.83
CA ARG A 209 7.02 -1.54 9.35
C ARG A 209 5.89 -1.72 10.37
N ARG A 210 5.71 -2.92 10.93
CA ARG A 210 4.72 -3.16 11.99
C ARG A 210 4.99 -2.31 13.23
N GLU A 211 6.25 -2.12 13.60
CA GLU A 211 6.63 -1.22 14.72
C GLU A 211 6.27 0.23 14.43
N ALA A 212 6.59 0.74 13.24
CA ALA A 212 6.26 2.11 12.84
C ALA A 212 4.75 2.34 12.78
N GLU A 213 3.98 1.38 12.27
CA GLU A 213 2.51 1.44 12.22
C GLU A 213 1.90 1.41 13.62
N ALA A 214 2.38 0.53 14.50
CA ALA A 214 1.94 0.49 15.89
C ALA A 214 2.28 1.80 16.62
N ALA A 215 3.51 2.32 16.43
CA ALA A 215 3.93 3.59 17.01
C ALA A 215 3.05 4.77 16.52
N LEU A 216 2.69 4.78 15.24
CA LEU A 216 1.74 5.76 14.71
C LEU A 216 0.37 5.61 15.38
N ALA A 217 -0.19 4.40 15.47
CA ALA A 217 -1.49 4.17 16.10
C ALA A 217 -1.52 4.70 17.55
N LEU A 218 -0.45 4.47 18.32
CA LEU A 218 -0.33 4.92 19.71
C LEU A 218 -0.31 6.44 19.88
N GLN A 219 0.08 7.20 18.86
CA GLN A 219 -0.05 8.67 18.89
C GLN A 219 -1.50 9.12 18.89
N GLY A 220 -2.45 8.24 18.56
CA GLY A 220 -3.88 8.47 18.67
C GLY A 220 -4.48 8.21 20.04
N GLU A 221 -3.69 7.82 21.05
CA GLU A 221 -4.12 7.85 22.45
C GLU A 221 -4.31 9.32 22.85
N VAL A 222 -5.57 9.76 22.90
CA VAL A 222 -5.91 11.06 23.48
C VAL A 222 -5.62 10.95 24.98
N ARG A 223 -4.71 11.80 25.48
CA ARG A 223 -4.47 11.97 26.91
C ARG A 223 -5.60 12.74 27.57
#